data_AF-A0A496X576-F1
#
_entry.id   AF-A0A496X576-F1
#
_cell.length_a   1.000
_cell.length_b   1.000
_cell.length_c   1.000
_cell.angle_alpha   90.00
_cell.angle_beta   90.00
_cell.angle_gamma   90.00
#
_symmetry.space_group_name_H-M   'P 1'
#
loop_
_entity.id
_entity.type
_entity.pdbx_description
1 polymer ?
#
loop_
_entity_poly.entity_id
_entity_poly.type
_entity_poly.pdbx_seq_one_letter_code
_entity_poly.pdbx_strand_id
1 'polypeptide(L)'
;MNKPYGVDDASFQAAGGKDGITRLVDRFYEVMDELPQAQTIRAMHPVDLTVARDKLTLFLCGWLGGEKLFSKKYGPIMIPRAHAHLEIAEAERDAWLACMKVAVDEQDYALDFKAYLMEQLFVPAERCRMASQQRKGAMS
;
A
#
# COMPACT_ATOMS: atom_id res chain seq x y z
N MET A 1 20.56 -19.84 6.89
CA MET A 1 19.83 -18.97 7.82
C MET A 1 18.86 -18.13 7.00
N ASN A 2 17.56 -18.14 7.32
CA ASN A 2 16.64 -17.17 6.73
C ASN A 2 17.01 -15.76 7.25
N LYS A 3 17.06 -14.79 6.35
CA LYS A 3 17.26 -13.37 6.72
C LYS A 3 15.98 -12.84 7.40
N PRO A 4 16.08 -11.92 8.36
CA PRO A 4 14.90 -11.28 8.94
C PRO A 4 14.18 -10.40 7.90
N TYR A 5 12.87 -10.23 8.06
CA TYR A 5 12.10 -9.31 7.22
C TYR A 5 12.67 -7.89 7.29
N GLY A 6 12.61 -7.16 6.18
CA GLY A 6 13.14 -5.80 6.04
C GLY A 6 14.64 -5.72 5.76
N VAL A 7 15.33 -6.87 5.66
CA VAL A 7 16.74 -6.95 5.25
C VAL A 7 16.83 -7.51 3.84
N ASP A 8 17.55 -6.81 2.97
CA ASP A 8 17.67 -7.12 1.54
C ASP A 8 16.29 -7.41 0.91
N ASP A 9 16.16 -8.50 0.15
CA ASP A 9 14.93 -8.93 -0.51
C ASP A 9 14.09 -9.90 0.33
N ALA A 10 14.39 -10.09 1.62
CA ALA A 10 13.74 -11.10 2.45
C ALA A 10 12.20 -10.93 2.50
N SER A 11 11.72 -9.70 2.63
CA SER A 11 10.27 -9.40 2.61
C SER A 11 9.65 -9.61 1.23
N PHE A 12 10.38 -9.31 0.16
CA PHE A 12 9.94 -9.55 -1.21
C PHE A 12 9.77 -11.06 -1.48
N GLN A 13 10.72 -11.88 -1.04
CA GLN A 13 10.61 -13.34 -1.13
C GLN A 13 9.46 -13.88 -0.27
N ALA A 14 9.29 -13.37 0.95
CA ALA A 14 8.20 -13.76 1.85
C ALA A 14 6.81 -13.40 1.29
N ALA A 15 6.72 -12.33 0.50
CA ALA A 15 5.50 -11.94 -0.23
C ALA A 15 5.27 -12.75 -1.52
N GLY A 16 6.06 -13.79 -1.80
CA GLY A 16 5.94 -14.59 -3.03
C GLY A 16 6.44 -13.87 -4.27
N GLY A 17 7.36 -12.92 -4.12
CA GLY A 17 7.92 -12.11 -5.20
C GLY A 17 6.86 -11.25 -5.90
N LYS A 18 7.12 -10.89 -7.16
CA LYS A 18 6.24 -10.00 -7.93
C LYS A 18 4.84 -10.60 -8.10
N ASP A 19 4.73 -11.90 -8.35
CA ASP A 19 3.44 -12.53 -8.60
C ASP A 19 2.57 -12.57 -7.35
N GLY A 20 3.16 -12.84 -6.17
CA GLY A 20 2.43 -12.76 -4.89
C GLY A 20 2.00 -11.34 -4.54
N ILE A 21 2.88 -10.35 -4.77
CA ILE A 21 2.53 -8.93 -4.59
C ILE A 21 1.41 -8.50 -5.55
N THR A 22 1.42 -9.00 -6.79
CA THR A 22 0.36 -8.69 -7.77
C THR A 22 -0.98 -9.23 -7.29
N ARG A 23 -1.04 -10.49 -6.83
CA ARG A 23 -2.26 -11.07 -6.23
C ARG A 23 -2.74 -10.30 -4.99
N LEU A 24 -1.82 -9.89 -4.12
CA LEU A 24 -2.15 -9.06 -2.96
C LEU A 24 -2.79 -7.73 -3.38
N VAL A 25 -2.21 -7.05 -4.36
CA VAL A 25 -2.71 -5.75 -4.83
C VAL A 25 -4.04 -5.88 -5.56
N ASP A 26 -4.21 -6.92 -6.38
CA ASP A 26 -5.47 -7.20 -7.04
C ASP A 26 -6.58 -7.39 -6.00
N ARG A 27 -6.34 -8.25 -5.00
CA ARG A 27 -7.30 -8.48 -3.92
C ARG A 27 -7.55 -7.23 -3.08
N PHE A 28 -6.51 -6.43 -2.80
CA PHE A 28 -6.66 -5.16 -2.07
C PHE A 28 -7.66 -4.21 -2.76
N TYR A 29 -7.60 -4.08 -4.08
CA TYR A 29 -8.54 -3.22 -4.81
C TYR A 29 -9.93 -3.83 -4.93
N GLU A 30 -10.06 -5.16 -5.04
CA GLU A 30 -11.38 -5.83 -4.96
C GLU A 30 -12.03 -5.59 -3.60
N VAL A 31 -11.29 -5.78 -2.51
CA VAL A 31 -11.77 -5.49 -1.15
C VAL A 31 -12.17 -4.03 -1.00
N MET A 32 -11.45 -3.09 -1.62
CA MET A 32 -11.80 -1.67 -1.61
C MET A 32 -13.14 -1.39 -2.33
N ASP A 33 -13.49 -2.16 -3.35
CA ASP A 33 -14.81 -2.08 -4.01
C ASP A 33 -15.92 -2.73 -3.15
N GLU A 34 -15.57 -3.70 -2.29
CA GLU A 34 -16.53 -4.47 -1.47
C GLU A 34 -16.84 -3.82 -0.11
N LEU A 35 -15.85 -3.26 0.58
CA LEU A 35 -16.01 -2.80 1.96
C LEU A 35 -16.78 -1.47 2.05
N PRO A 36 -17.90 -1.41 2.80
CA PRO A 36 -18.67 -0.17 2.95
C PRO A 36 -17.85 1.01 3.49
N GLN A 37 -16.96 0.77 4.45
CA GLN A 37 -16.11 1.83 5.00
C GLN A 37 -15.04 2.34 4.00
N ALA A 38 -14.81 1.63 2.90
CA ALA A 38 -13.82 2.00 1.89
C ALA A 38 -14.40 2.84 0.75
N GLN A 39 -15.71 3.10 0.73
CA GLN A 39 -16.36 3.86 -0.35
C GLN A 39 -15.73 5.25 -0.56
N THR A 40 -15.40 5.95 0.53
CA THR A 40 -14.76 7.27 0.46
C THR A 40 -13.39 7.20 -0.22
N ILE A 41 -12.54 6.24 0.16
CA ILE A 41 -11.20 6.09 -0.45
C ILE A 41 -11.28 5.52 -1.87
N ARG A 42 -12.30 4.70 -2.17
CA ARG A 42 -12.54 4.19 -3.51
C ARG A 42 -12.89 5.31 -4.49
N ALA A 43 -13.68 6.28 -4.05
CA ALA A 43 -14.05 7.47 -4.82
C ALA A 43 -12.86 8.40 -5.12
N MET A 44 -11.75 8.28 -4.39
CA MET A 44 -10.50 9.01 -4.68
C MET A 44 -9.73 8.41 -5.86
N HIS A 45 -10.10 7.22 -6.32
CA HIS A 45 -9.47 6.53 -7.43
C HIS A 45 -10.31 6.65 -8.70
N PRO A 46 -9.69 6.61 -9.90
CA PRO A 46 -10.43 6.49 -11.15
C PRO A 46 -11.29 5.21 -11.18
N VAL A 47 -12.30 5.19 -12.06
CA VAL A 47 -13.10 3.98 -12.29
C VAL A 47 -12.21 2.83 -12.76
N ASP A 48 -11.35 3.09 -13.73
CA ASP A 48 -10.33 2.14 -14.20
C ASP A 48 -9.11 2.14 -13.27
N LEU A 49 -8.95 1.05 -12.52
CA LEU A 49 -7.88 0.86 -11.56
C LEU A 49 -6.60 0.26 -12.16
N THR A 50 -6.53 0.02 -13.48
CA THR A 50 -5.38 -0.62 -14.14
C THR A 50 -4.04 0.05 -13.79
N VAL A 51 -3.97 1.37 -13.89
CA VAL A 51 -2.75 2.12 -13.55
C VAL A 51 -2.49 2.15 -12.05
N ALA A 52 -3.54 2.17 -11.23
CA ALA A 52 -3.43 2.18 -9.77
C ALA A 52 -2.88 0.84 -9.22
N ARG A 53 -3.35 -0.28 -9.79
CA ARG A 53 -2.84 -1.64 -9.54
C ARG A 53 -1.37 -1.77 -9.92
N ASP A 54 -1.00 -1.35 -11.12
CA ASP A 54 0.39 -1.43 -11.57
C ASP A 54 1.32 -0.57 -10.70
N LYS A 55 0.93 0.68 -10.40
CA LYS A 55 1.69 1.56 -9.51
C LYS A 55 1.90 0.94 -8.13
N LEU A 56 0.85 0.44 -7.48
CA LEU A 56 0.99 -0.13 -6.13
C LEU A 56 1.82 -1.42 -6.15
N THR A 57 1.63 -2.28 -7.15
CA THR A 57 2.41 -3.52 -7.33
C THR A 57 3.89 -3.22 -7.48
N LEU A 58 4.25 -2.35 -8.43
CA LEU A 58 5.66 -2.02 -8.68
C LEU A 58 6.29 -1.25 -7.52
N PHE A 59 5.50 -0.45 -6.80
CA PHE A 59 5.95 0.21 -5.58
C PHE A 59 6.29 -0.82 -4.50
N LEU A 60 5.37 -1.74 -4.20
CA LEU A 60 5.57 -2.77 -3.17
C LEU A 60 6.71 -3.73 -3.50
N CYS A 61 6.90 -4.10 -4.77
CA CYS A 61 8.06 -4.88 -5.21
C CYS A 61 9.38 -4.24 -4.77
N GLY A 62 9.57 -2.95 -5.04
CA GLY A 62 10.79 -2.24 -4.63
C GLY A 62 10.85 -1.92 -3.14
N TRP A 63 9.70 -1.65 -2.51
CA TRP A 63 9.61 -1.30 -1.10
C TRP A 63 9.94 -2.50 -0.19
N LEU A 64 9.58 -3.71 -0.60
CA LEU A 64 9.88 -4.96 0.12
C LEU A 64 11.29 -5.52 -0.18
N GLY A 65 12.13 -4.76 -0.91
CA GLY A 65 13.52 -5.11 -1.16
C GLY A 65 13.82 -5.76 -2.52
N GLY A 66 12.80 -5.95 -3.35
CA GLY A 66 12.98 -6.35 -4.75
C GLY A 66 13.49 -5.19 -5.62
N GLU A 67 13.50 -5.41 -6.92
CA GLU A 67 13.90 -4.39 -7.88
C GLU A 67 12.96 -3.17 -7.84
N LYS A 68 13.53 -1.96 -7.87
CA LYS A 68 12.79 -0.67 -7.81
C LYS A 68 12.10 -0.34 -9.16
N LEU A 69 11.21 -1.21 -9.61
CA LEU A 69 10.52 -1.12 -10.90
C LEU A 69 9.62 0.10 -11.01
N PHE A 70 9.03 0.57 -9.90
CA PHE A 70 8.22 1.80 -9.89
C PHE A 70 9.02 2.98 -10.44
N SER A 71 10.20 3.24 -9.87
CA SER A 71 11.02 4.39 -10.27
C SER A 71 11.50 4.31 -11.71
N LYS A 72 11.71 3.08 -12.22
CA LYS A 72 12.08 2.86 -13.63
C LYS A 72 10.95 3.21 -14.60
N LYS A 73 9.68 2.93 -14.23
CA LYS A 73 8.51 3.14 -15.10
C LYS A 73 7.85 4.50 -14.92
N TYR A 74 7.73 4.98 -13.69
CA TYR A 74 6.95 6.17 -13.33
C TYR A 74 7.80 7.32 -12.76
N GLY A 75 9.11 7.12 -12.60
CA GLY A 75 10.00 8.08 -11.97
C GLY A 75 9.95 8.03 -10.43
N PRO A 76 10.81 8.82 -9.77
CA PRO A 76 10.89 8.84 -8.31
C PRO A 76 9.60 9.38 -7.70
N ILE A 77 9.21 8.83 -6.55
CA ILE A 77 8.04 9.26 -5.80
C ILE A 77 8.37 9.49 -4.33
N MET A 78 7.82 10.57 -3.78
CA MET A 78 7.75 10.81 -2.35
C MET A 78 6.31 10.56 -1.90
N ILE A 79 6.04 9.38 -1.35
CA ILE A 79 4.68 8.88 -1.08
C ILE A 79 3.82 9.89 -0.31
N PRO A 80 4.26 10.50 0.82
CA PRO A 80 3.44 11.47 1.53
C PRO A 80 3.09 12.71 0.68
N ARG A 81 4.06 13.24 -0.08
CA ARG A 81 3.84 14.40 -0.95
C ARG A 81 2.89 14.09 -2.10
N ALA A 82 2.99 12.88 -2.66
CA ALA A 82 2.11 12.43 -3.74
C ALA A 82 0.65 12.35 -3.29
N HIS A 83 0.38 12.04 -2.01
CA HIS A 83 -0.97 11.91 -1.46
C HIS A 83 -1.48 13.18 -0.75
N ALA A 84 -0.63 14.20 -0.53
CA ALA A 84 -0.97 15.37 0.26
C ALA A 84 -2.16 16.19 -0.28
N HIS A 85 -2.51 16.05 -1.55
CA HIS A 85 -3.64 16.74 -2.18
C HIS A 85 -5.00 16.07 -1.92
N LEU A 86 -5.00 14.82 -1.42
CA LEU A 86 -6.20 14.09 -1.06
C LEU A 86 -6.67 14.49 0.33
N GLU A 87 -7.93 14.23 0.62
CA GLU A 87 -8.51 14.43 1.94
C GLU A 87 -8.37 13.15 2.79
N ILE A 88 -7.24 13.01 3.50
CA ILE A 88 -6.96 11.79 4.26
C ILE A 88 -6.97 12.12 5.75
N ALA A 89 -8.04 11.80 6.44
CA ALA A 89 -8.12 11.78 7.90
C ALA A 89 -7.90 10.34 8.43
N GLU A 90 -8.18 10.12 9.71
CA GLU A 90 -8.00 8.82 10.34
C GLU A 90 -8.90 7.75 9.70
N ALA A 91 -10.16 8.09 9.38
CA ALA A 91 -11.10 7.17 8.74
C ALA A 91 -10.60 6.66 7.39
N GLU A 92 -10.03 7.52 6.53
CA GLU A 92 -9.52 7.11 5.22
C GLU A 92 -8.25 6.26 5.33
N ARG A 93 -7.34 6.61 6.26
CA ARG A 93 -6.16 5.79 6.56
C ARG A 93 -6.59 4.40 7.04
N ASP A 94 -7.53 4.34 7.97
CA ASP A 94 -7.98 3.10 8.59
C ASP A 94 -8.78 2.25 7.61
N ALA A 95 -9.57 2.86 6.72
CA ALA A 95 -10.24 2.15 5.63
C ALA A 95 -9.23 1.52 4.66
N TRP A 96 -8.16 2.23 4.31
CA TRP A 96 -7.11 1.69 3.43
C TRP A 96 -6.40 0.51 4.09
N LEU A 97 -6.04 0.65 5.36
CA LEU A 97 -5.42 -0.42 6.15
C LEU A 97 -6.36 -1.62 6.35
N ALA A 98 -7.67 -1.38 6.52
CA ALA A 98 -8.66 -2.45 6.62
C ALA A 98 -8.75 -3.26 5.32
N CYS A 99 -8.74 -2.59 4.16
CA CYS A 99 -8.72 -3.28 2.87
C CYS A 99 -7.47 -4.16 2.73
N MET A 100 -6.32 -3.60 3.10
CA MET A 100 -5.05 -4.31 3.03
C MET A 100 -4.98 -5.48 4.01
N LYS A 101 -5.55 -5.33 5.21
CA LYS A 101 -5.62 -6.39 6.22
C LYS A 101 -6.36 -7.61 5.69
N VAL A 102 -7.55 -7.41 5.11
CA VAL A 102 -8.33 -8.51 4.49
C VAL A 102 -7.53 -9.16 3.37
N ALA A 103 -6.95 -8.35 2.47
CA ALA A 103 -6.18 -8.87 1.35
C ALA A 103 -4.95 -9.69 1.80
N VAL A 104 -4.23 -9.24 2.84
CA VAL A 104 -3.08 -9.94 3.45
C VAL A 104 -3.53 -11.22 4.16
N ASP A 105 -4.64 -11.21 4.88
CA ASP A 105 -5.16 -12.36 5.61
C ASP A 105 -5.48 -13.53 4.67
N GLU A 106 -5.96 -13.24 3.46
CA GLU A 106 -6.30 -14.23 2.44
C GLU A 106 -5.07 -14.78 1.68
N GLN A 107 -3.89 -14.17 1.81
CA GLN A 107 -2.67 -14.71 1.20
C GLN A 107 -2.13 -15.91 1.98
N ASP A 108 -1.48 -16.85 1.29
CA ASP A 108 -0.74 -17.96 1.91
C ASP A 108 0.66 -17.52 2.38
N TYR A 109 0.68 -16.49 3.23
CA TYR A 109 1.88 -15.96 3.86
C TYR A 109 2.03 -16.50 5.28
N ALA A 110 3.27 -16.61 5.75
CA ALA A 110 3.54 -16.91 7.14
C ALA A 110 2.88 -15.88 8.07
N LEU A 111 2.31 -16.33 9.19
CA LEU A 111 1.56 -15.46 10.12
C LEU A 111 2.41 -14.31 10.67
N ASP A 112 3.69 -14.59 10.94
CA ASP A 112 4.64 -13.57 11.39
C ASP A 112 4.92 -12.51 10.33
N PHE A 113 4.98 -12.90 9.05
CA PHE A 113 5.10 -11.98 7.93
C PHE A 113 3.86 -11.13 7.74
N LYS A 114 2.65 -11.70 7.88
CA LYS A 114 1.39 -10.94 7.83
C LYS A 114 1.37 -9.84 8.88
N ALA A 115 1.74 -10.16 10.12
CA ALA A 115 1.82 -9.19 11.22
C ALA A 115 2.85 -8.09 10.92
N TYR A 116 4.07 -8.49 10.56
CA TYR A 116 5.14 -7.57 10.18
C TYR A 116 4.72 -6.62 9.05
N LEU A 117 4.12 -7.15 7.97
CA LEU A 117 3.72 -6.37 6.81
C LEU A 117 2.69 -5.31 7.18
N MET A 118 1.70 -5.66 8.01
CA MET A 118 0.69 -4.69 8.46
C MET A 118 1.29 -3.59 9.34
N GLU A 119 2.20 -3.92 10.25
CA GLU A 119 2.93 -2.92 11.04
C GLU A 119 3.74 -1.96 10.14
N GLN A 120 4.45 -2.50 9.15
CA GLN A 120 5.25 -1.67 8.25
C GLN A 120 4.40 -0.81 7.32
N LEU A 121 3.24 -1.28 6.87
CA LEU A 121 2.32 -0.52 6.01
C LEU A 121 1.61 0.62 6.75
N PHE A 122 1.44 0.52 8.07
CA PHE A 122 0.92 1.62 8.88
C PHE A 122 1.79 2.89 8.74
N VAL A 123 3.11 2.75 8.74
CA VAL A 123 4.05 3.88 8.71
C VAL A 123 3.85 4.81 7.50
N PRO A 124 3.87 4.34 6.23
CA PRO A 124 3.60 5.20 5.08
C PRO A 124 2.16 5.69 5.03
N ALA A 125 1.17 4.87 5.45
CA ALA A 125 -0.23 5.29 5.48
C ALA A 125 -0.44 6.50 6.43
N GLU A 126 0.16 6.43 7.62
CA GLU A 126 0.11 7.52 8.60
C GLU A 126 0.85 8.77 8.09
N ARG A 127 2.00 8.60 7.43
CA ARG A 127 2.70 9.74 6.82
C ARG A 127 1.90 10.40 5.71
N CYS A 128 1.15 9.65 4.91
CA CYS A 128 0.21 10.22 3.91
C CYS A 128 -0.89 11.05 4.58
N ARG A 129 -1.50 10.53 5.65
CA ARG A 129 -2.48 11.26 6.47
C ARG A 129 -1.90 12.57 6.99
N MET A 130 -0.73 12.52 7.66
CA MET A 130 -0.07 13.71 8.19
C MET A 130 0.23 14.76 7.11
N ALA A 131 0.73 14.34 5.95
CA ALA A 131 1.03 15.26 4.84
C ALA A 131 -0.24 15.91 4.24
N SER A 132 -1.34 15.16 4.16
CA SER A 132 -2.66 15.68 3.77
C SER A 132 -3.14 16.75 4.76
N GLN A 133 -3.12 16.45 6.07
CA GLN A 133 -3.57 17.39 7.11
C GLN A 133 -2.71 18.65 7.17
N GLN A 134 -1.38 18.53 7.02
CA GLN A 134 -0.48 19.67 6.98
C GLN A 134 -0.79 20.60 5.79
N ARG A 135 -1.09 20.04 4.61
CA ARG A 135 -1.46 20.83 3.43
C ARG A 135 -2.77 21.58 3.67
N LYS A 136 -3.79 20.92 4.24
CA LYS A 136 -5.07 21.58 4.56
C LYS A 136 -4.90 22.74 5.53
N GLY A 137 -4.12 22.54 6.60
CA GLY A 137 -3.84 23.58 7.59
C GLY A 137 -3.07 24.78 7.02
N ALA A 138 -2.24 24.57 5.99
CA ALA A 138 -1.53 25.65 5.30
C ALA A 138 -2.39 26.42 4.28
N MET A 139 -3.57 25.90 3.92
CA MET A 139 -4.52 26.51 2.99
C MET A 139 -5.72 27.15 3.69
N SER A 140 -5.84 26.99 5.02
CA SER A 140 -6.88 27.57 5.87
C SER A 140 -6.41 28.89 6.49
#